data_AF-A0A8T5Y3K6-F1
#
_entry.id   AF-A0A8T5Y3K6-F1
#
_cell.length_a   1.000
_cell.length_b   1.000
_cell.length_c   1.000
_cell.angle_alpha   90.00
_cell.angle_beta   90.00
_cell.angle_gamma   90.00
#
_symmetry.space_group_name_H-M   'P 1'
#
loop_
_entity.id
_entity.type
_entity.pdbx_description
1 polymer ?
#
loop_
_entity_poly.entity_id
_entity_poly.type
_entity_poly.pdbx_seq_one_letter_code
_entity_poly.pdbx_strand_id
1 'polypeptide(L)'
;MRLLVKSVRSVLATAILVCIAVLMFSMVAEMPTFGEPGPAYNELTQYLLENTVTDTGAQNVISAIILDYRAYDTLGEASVLFAGIAAVLTVLLAHRSAGRGQKNG
;
A
#
# COMPACT_ATOMS: atom_id res chain seq x y z
N MET A 1 9.35 20.68 33.30
CA MET A 1 9.04 19.24 33.11
C MET A 1 8.49 18.90 31.72
N ARG A 2 7.43 19.55 31.20
CA ARG A 2 6.80 19.22 29.89
C ARG A 2 7.72 19.36 28.65
N LEU A 3 8.59 20.38 28.62
CA LEU A 3 9.54 20.60 27.51
C LEU A 3 10.60 19.49 27.42
N LEU A 4 11.06 19.00 28.58
CA LEU A 4 12.07 17.95 28.68
C LEU A 4 11.50 16.61 28.20
N VAL A 5 10.26 16.27 28.58
CA VAL A 5 9.54 15.07 28.08
C VAL A 5 9.31 15.13 26.57
N LYS A 6 8.99 16.31 26.01
CA LYS A 6 8.83 16.49 24.55
C LYS A 6 10.14 16.26 23.80
N SER A 7 11.25 16.83 24.28
CA SER A 7 12.58 16.64 23.67
C SER A 7 13.06 15.19 23.75
N VAL A 8 12.87 14.53 24.90
CA VAL A 8 13.24 13.11 25.06
C VAL A 8 12.40 12.24 24.11
N ARG A 9 11.09 12.49 24.01
CA ARG A 9 10.22 11.77 23.07
C ARG A 9 10.62 11.98 21.61
N SER A 10 10.97 13.20 21.21
CA SER A 10 11.41 13.46 19.83
C SER A 10 12.76 12.80 19.54
N VAL A 11 13.71 12.82 20.48
CA VAL A 11 15.00 12.15 20.31
C VAL A 11 14.82 10.64 20.18
N LEU A 12 13.97 10.04 21.03
CA LEU A 12 13.64 8.61 20.95
C LEU A 12 12.96 8.26 19.62
N ALA A 13 11.98 9.04 19.18
CA ALA A 13 11.30 8.82 17.90
C ALA A 13 12.27 8.91 16.71
N THR A 14 13.15 9.91 16.70
CA THR A 14 14.19 10.04 15.68
C THR A 14 15.18 8.87 15.72
N ALA A 15 15.61 8.44 16.90
CA ALA A 15 16.51 7.29 17.04
C ALA A 15 15.88 6.00 16.49
N ILE A 16 14.59 5.77 16.77
CA ILE A 16 13.84 4.63 16.22
C ILE A 16 13.76 4.71 14.69
N LEU A 17 13.42 5.87 14.13
CA LEU A 17 13.35 6.06 12.68
C LEU A 17 14.70 5.83 12.00
N VAL A 18 15.79 6.34 12.58
CA VAL A 18 17.15 6.12 12.07
C VAL A 18 17.51 4.64 12.15
N CYS A 19 17.17 3.96 13.25
CA CYS A 19 17.39 2.52 13.38
C CYS A 19 16.65 1.72 12.29
N ILE A 20 15.36 2.02 12.07
CA ILE A 20 14.57 1.38 11.01
C ILE A 20 15.19 1.67 9.63
N ALA A 21 15.58 2.92 9.37
CA ALA A 21 16.19 3.31 8.10
C ALA A 21 17.51 2.56 7.83
N VAL A 22 18.37 2.44 8.85
CA VAL A 22 19.63 1.68 8.75
C VAL A 22 19.33 0.20 8.48
N LEU A 23 18.38 -0.40 9.20
CA LEU A 23 17.98 -1.80 8.96
C LEU A 23 17.47 -2.00 7.53
N MET A 24 16.59 -1.12 7.04
CA MET A 24 16.09 -1.21 5.67
C MET A 24 17.20 -1.04 4.63
N PHE A 25 18.13 -0.10 4.86
CA PHE A 25 19.25 0.12 3.94
C PHE A 25 20.19 -1.09 3.89
N SER A 26 20.48 -1.72 5.04
CA SER A 26 21.26 -2.95 5.09
C SER A 26 20.62 -4.08 4.28
N MET A 27 19.29 -4.25 4.37
CA MET A 27 18.57 -5.25 3.58
C MET A 27 18.63 -4.97 2.07
N VAL A 28 18.52 -3.71 1.68
CA VAL A 28 18.63 -3.32 0.25
C VAL A 28 20.06 -3.52 -0.26
N ALA A 29 21.08 -3.28 0.55
CA ALA A 29 22.47 -3.50 0.19
C ALA A 29 22.81 -4.99 -0.08
N GLU A 30 22.02 -5.93 0.45
CA GLU A 30 22.17 -7.36 0.21
C GLU A 30 21.35 -7.88 -0.99
N MET A 31 20.57 -7.03 -1.67
CA MET A 31 19.78 -7.47 -2.83
C MET A 31 20.68 -7.85 -4.02
N PRO A 32 20.27 -8.85 -4.83
CA PRO A 32 21.00 -9.21 -6.04
C PRO A 32 21.18 -8.03 -6.99
N THR A 33 22.29 -8.02 -7.72
CA THR A 33 22.52 -7.03 -8.78
C THR A 33 21.46 -7.17 -9.87
N PHE A 34 21.14 -6.06 -10.53
CA PHE A 34 20.13 -6.03 -11.57
C PHE A 34 20.44 -7.04 -12.68
N GLY A 35 19.45 -7.87 -13.04
CA GLY A 35 19.57 -8.88 -14.08
C GLY A 35 20.09 -10.25 -13.62
N GLU A 36 20.60 -10.36 -12.39
CA GLU A 36 20.96 -11.67 -11.83
C GLU A 36 19.69 -12.44 -11.38
N PRO A 37 19.68 -13.78 -11.50
CA PRO A 37 18.60 -14.61 -10.97
C PRO A 37 18.51 -14.44 -9.45
N GLY A 38 17.60 -13.57 -9.02
CA GLY A 38 17.29 -13.34 -7.62
C GLY A 38 16.17 -14.26 -7.13
N PRO A 39 15.85 -14.22 -5.82
CA PRO A 39 14.71 -14.95 -5.26
C PRO A 39 13.35 -14.61 -5.90
N ALA A 40 13.27 -13.49 -6.62
CA ALA A 40 12.11 -13.11 -7.43
C ALA A 40 11.94 -13.92 -8.74
N TYR A 41 13.01 -14.51 -9.27
CA TYR A 41 12.99 -15.42 -10.42
C TYR A 41 12.96 -16.86 -9.91
N ASN A 42 11.77 -17.33 -9.54
CA ASN A 42 11.55 -18.67 -8.99
C ASN A 42 10.58 -19.49 -9.87
N GLU A 43 10.32 -20.72 -9.45
CA GLU A 43 9.37 -21.66 -10.08
C GLU A 43 8.00 -21.02 -10.34
N LEU A 44 7.50 -20.15 -9.45
CA LEU A 44 6.22 -19.47 -9.64
C LEU A 44 6.26 -18.49 -10.80
N THR A 45 7.33 -17.73 -10.94
CA THR A 45 7.51 -16.79 -12.06
C THR A 45 7.55 -17.55 -13.38
N GLN A 46 8.23 -18.70 -13.43
CA GLN A 46 8.23 -19.57 -14.62
C GLN A 46 6.84 -20.15 -14.91
N TYR A 47 6.16 -20.70 -13.90
CA TYR A 47 4.80 -21.23 -14.04
C TYR A 47 3.83 -20.19 -14.59
N LEU A 48 3.87 -18.96 -14.06
CA LEU A 48 3.03 -17.87 -14.53
C LEU A 48 3.33 -17.54 -16.00
N LEU A 49 4.59 -17.46 -16.41
CA LEU A 49 4.94 -17.17 -17.80
C LEU A 49 4.45 -18.26 -18.77
N GLU A 50 4.48 -19.52 -18.36
CA GLU A 50 4.12 -20.66 -19.22
C GLU A 50 2.61 -20.96 -19.22
N ASN A 51 1.93 -20.81 -18.09
CA ASN A 51 0.57 -21.32 -17.90
C ASN A 51 -0.52 -20.25 -17.87
N THR A 52 -0.16 -18.95 -17.79
CA THR A 52 -1.17 -17.88 -17.64
C THR A 52 -2.25 -17.89 -18.73
N VAL A 53 -1.86 -18.10 -19.99
CA VAL A 53 -2.82 -18.13 -21.11
C VAL A 53 -3.77 -19.31 -20.98
N THR A 54 -3.28 -20.47 -20.54
CA THR A 54 -4.06 -21.68 -20.35
C THR A 54 -5.01 -21.56 -19.17
N ASP A 55 -4.55 -21.00 -18.05
CA ASP A 55 -5.30 -20.92 -16.79
C ASP A 55 -6.40 -19.84 -16.83
N THR A 56 -6.12 -18.71 -17.49
CA THR A 56 -6.97 -17.49 -17.41
C THR A 56 -7.55 -17.07 -18.76
N GLY A 57 -6.98 -17.54 -19.88
CA GLY A 57 -7.31 -17.07 -21.23
C GLY A 57 -6.74 -15.69 -21.57
N ALA A 58 -6.12 -14.97 -20.62
CA ALA A 58 -5.57 -13.66 -20.88
C ALA A 58 -4.21 -13.73 -21.58
N GLN A 59 -4.06 -12.96 -22.66
CA GLN A 59 -2.77 -12.82 -23.36
C GLN A 59 -1.78 -11.93 -22.59
N ASN A 60 -2.28 -11.07 -21.70
CA ASN A 60 -1.46 -10.22 -20.86
C ASN A 60 -1.26 -10.85 -19.49
N VAL A 61 -0.04 -11.33 -19.23
CA VAL A 61 0.33 -11.99 -17.98
C VAL A 61 0.12 -11.09 -16.77
N ILE A 62 0.40 -9.79 -16.87
CA ILE A 62 0.23 -8.86 -15.76
C ILE A 62 -1.25 -8.67 -15.41
N SER A 63 -2.11 -8.55 -16.42
CA SER A 63 -3.55 -8.43 -16.19
C SER A 63 -4.12 -9.68 -15.55
N ALA A 64 -3.72 -10.88 -16.00
CA ALA A 64 -4.11 -12.14 -15.38
C ALA A 64 -3.60 -12.27 -13.94
N ILE A 65 -2.37 -11.84 -13.65
CA ILE A 65 -1.87 -11.86 -12.27
C ILE A 65 -2.75 -11.00 -11.36
N ILE A 66 -3.09 -9.79 -11.79
CA ILE A 66 -3.84 -8.83 -10.97
C ILE A 66 -5.32 -9.23 -10.85
N LEU A 67 -5.94 -9.69 -11.93
CA LEU A 67 -7.40 -9.93 -11.99
C LEU A 67 -7.82 -11.38 -11.74
N ASP A 68 -6.94 -12.36 -11.93
CA ASP A 68 -7.25 -13.77 -11.73
C ASP A 68 -6.45 -14.33 -10.55
N TYR A 69 -5.11 -14.40 -10.65
CA TYR A 69 -4.29 -15.03 -9.59
C TYR A 69 -4.28 -14.26 -8.26
N ARG A 70 -4.41 -12.92 -8.30
CA ARG A 70 -4.40 -12.03 -7.12
C ARG A 70 -5.63 -11.11 -7.06
N ALA A 71 -6.76 -11.56 -7.62
CA ALA A 71 -8.00 -10.80 -7.71
C ALA A 71 -8.43 -10.15 -6.38
N TYR A 72 -8.27 -10.86 -5.26
CA TYR A 72 -8.67 -10.38 -3.93
C TYR A 72 -7.84 -9.18 -3.43
N ASP A 73 -6.56 -9.13 -3.78
CA ASP A 73 -5.67 -8.03 -3.37
C ASP A 73 -6.11 -6.72 -4.05
N THR A 74 -6.36 -6.78 -5.36
CA THR A 74 -6.86 -5.65 -6.15
C THR A 74 -8.31 -5.28 -5.82
N LEU A 75 -9.17 -6.26 -5.52
CA LEU A 75 -10.51 -5.99 -5.02
C LEU A 75 -10.46 -5.28 -3.66
N GLY A 76 -9.51 -5.65 -2.80
CA GLY A 76 -9.23 -4.98 -1.54
C GLY A 76 -8.83 -3.52 -1.73
N GLU A 77 -7.88 -3.26 -2.64
CA GLU A 77 -7.47 -1.90 -3.01
C GLU A 77 -8.66 -1.06 -3.50
N ALA A 78 -9.48 -1.61 -4.42
CA ALA A 78 -10.68 -0.93 -4.91
C ALA A 78 -11.69 -0.65 -3.79
N SER A 79 -11.85 -1.58 -2.85
CA SER A 79 -12.73 -1.44 -1.69
C SER A 79 -12.26 -0.32 -0.74
N VAL A 80 -10.95 -0.24 -0.48
CA VAL A 80 -10.36 0.82 0.35
C VAL A 80 -10.53 2.19 -0.31
N LEU A 81 -10.27 2.31 -1.61
CA LEU A 81 -10.49 3.55 -2.35
C LEU A 81 -11.96 3.97 -2.33
N PHE A 82 -12.87 3.02 -2.56
CA PHE A 82 -14.31 3.26 -2.48
C PHE A 82 -14.73 3.75 -1.08
N ALA A 83 -14.27 3.08 -0.02
CA ALA A 83 -14.55 3.49 1.35
C ALA A 83 -14.00 4.88 1.67
N GLY A 84 -12.79 5.22 1.19
CA GLY A 84 -12.21 6.55 1.32
C GLY A 84 -13.05 7.63 0.65
N ILE A 85 -13.50 7.40 -0.58
CA ILE A 85 -14.39 8.31 -1.31
C ILE A 85 -15.72 8.47 -0.55
N ALA A 86 -16.33 7.36 -0.12
CA ALA A 86 -17.58 7.38 0.64
C ALA A 86 -17.45 8.17 1.96
N ALA A 87 -16.33 8.00 2.68
CA ALA A 87 -16.05 8.72 3.92
C ALA A 87 -15.95 10.24 3.67
N VAL A 88 -15.20 10.66 2.65
CA VAL A 88 -15.06 12.08 2.27
C VAL A 88 -16.41 12.67 1.88
N LEU A 89 -17.20 11.98 1.04
CA LEU A 89 -18.53 12.43 0.65
C LEU A 89 -19.46 12.58 1.86
N THR A 90 -19.42 11.63 2.80
CA THR A 90 -20.22 11.67 4.02
C THR A 90 -19.90 12.91 4.86
N VAL A 91 -18.60 13.22 5.05
CA VAL A 91 -18.17 14.41 5.78
C VAL A 91 -18.60 15.71 5.09
N LEU A 92 -18.44 15.78 3.76
CA LEU A 92 -18.83 16.96 2.99
C LEU A 92 -20.35 17.21 3.00
N LEU A 93 -21.15 16.14 2.90
CA LEU A 93 -22.61 16.22 2.97
C LEU A 93 -23.08 16.63 4.37
N ALA A 94 -22.49 16.07 5.43
CA ALA A 94 -22.78 16.46 6.81
C ALA A 94 -22.49 17.96 7.04
N HIS A 95 -21.35 18.46 6.53
CA HIS A 95 -20.99 19.88 6.65
C HIS A 95 -21.95 20.80 5.87
N ARG A 96 -22.41 20.41 4.68
CA ARG A 96 -23.42 21.18 3.92
C ARG A 96 -24.77 21.26 4.63
N SER A 97 -25.19 20.18 5.29
CA SER A 97 -26.45 20.15 6.04
C SER A 97 -26.38 21.03 7.30
N ALA A 98 -25.25 21.04 8.02
CA ALA A 98 -25.05 21.89 9.20
C ALA A 98 -25.15 23.39 8.86
N GLY A 99 -24.58 23.82 7.72
CA GLY A 99 -24.62 25.22 7.29
C GLY A 99 -25.99 25.73 6.82
N ARG A 100 -26.92 24.84 6.45
CA ARG A 100 -28.30 25.21 6.10
C ARG A 100 -29.20 25.37 7.32
N GLY A 101 -28.99 24.59 8.38
CA GLY A 101 -29.76 24.69 9.62
C GLY A 101 -29.58 26.04 10.33
N GLN A 102 -28.40 26.66 10.20
CA GLN A 102 -28.10 27.95 10.84
C GLN A 102 -28.64 29.17 10.09
N LYS A 103 -29.04 29.04 8.82
CA LYS A 103 -29.61 30.18 8.05
C LYS A 103 -31.14 30.31 8.20
N ASN A 104 -31.79 29.34 8.83
CA ASN A 104 -33.25 29.26 8.92
C ASN A 104 -33.79 29.39 10.36
N GLY A 105 -32.97 29.83 11.32
CA GLY A 105 -33.36 30.17 12.69
C GLY A 105 -32.87 31.55 13.06
#